data_AF-A0A3D8YR25-F1
#
_entry.id   AF-A0A3D8YR25-F1
#
_cell.length_a   1.000
_cell.length_b   1.000
_cell.length_c   1.000
_cell.angle_alpha   90.00
_cell.angle_beta   90.00
_cell.angle_gamma   90.00
#
_symmetry.space_group_name_H-M   'P 1'
#
loop_
_entity.id
_entity.type
_entity.pdbx_description
1 polymer ?
#
loop_
_entity_poly.entity_id
_entity_poly.type
_entity_poly.pdbx_seq_one_letter_code
_entity_poly.pdbx_strand_id
1 'polypeptide(L)'
;DIDIEKANKLFESAFIEKFVFPLILLIVGSWLINRSIERYKHNNALDLQAESFYREHSGNELQKILWSWSELVLNVEMIKEMSTEDFQTLFQKTFVYGSERTINLVSSYQQHNYKKEQNEDHNYKSLVYVAMISSSLKRDFTNQIVDPLQILKIKITDYDDAKMRKYYKSIEKEIKQAKNREFY
;
A
#
# COMPACT_ATOMS: atom_id res chain seq x y z
N ASP A 1 31.75 -62.15 20.01
CA ASP A 1 30.56 -61.38 20.41
C ASP A 1 30.77 -59.88 20.60
N ILE A 2 31.88 -59.43 21.21
CA ILE A 2 32.14 -57.98 21.46
C ILE A 2 32.29 -57.14 20.16
N ASP A 3 32.78 -57.74 19.06
CA ASP A 3 32.99 -57.03 17.78
C ASP A 3 31.68 -56.71 17.04
N ILE A 4 30.69 -57.59 17.13
CA ILE A 4 29.40 -57.43 16.46
C ILE A 4 28.57 -56.34 17.14
N GLU A 5 28.60 -56.29 18.47
CA GLU A 5 27.88 -55.25 19.23
C GLU A 5 28.47 -53.86 18.98
N LYS A 6 29.80 -53.76 18.86
CA LYS A 6 30.49 -52.50 18.57
C LYS A 6 30.25 -52.03 17.13
N ALA A 7 30.24 -52.97 16.18
CA ALA A 7 29.90 -52.69 14.79
C ALA A 7 28.44 -52.22 14.63
N ASN A 8 27.50 -52.83 15.35
CA ASN A 8 26.09 -52.39 15.35
C ASN A 8 25.93 -50.98 15.92
N LYS A 9 26.58 -50.65 17.04
CA LYS A 9 26.53 -49.29 17.61
C LYS A 9 27.12 -48.24 16.67
N LEU A 10 28.22 -48.56 15.98
CA LEU A 10 28.82 -47.67 14.98
C LEU A 10 27.92 -47.48 13.75
N PHE A 11 27.23 -48.54 13.32
CA PHE A 11 26.27 -48.48 12.23
C PHE A 11 25.04 -47.67 12.61
N GLU A 12 24.47 -47.88 13.80
CA GLU A 12 23.34 -47.11 14.32
C GLU A 12 23.68 -45.63 14.47
N SER A 13 24.85 -45.27 14.99
CA SER A 13 25.26 -43.87 15.10
C SER A 13 25.43 -43.22 13.73
N ALA A 14 26.06 -43.91 12.79
CA ALA A 14 26.24 -43.41 11.43
C ALA A 14 24.90 -43.31 10.67
N PHE A 15 23.96 -44.22 10.93
CA PHE A 15 22.63 -44.20 10.36
C PHE A 15 21.82 -43.01 10.89
N ILE A 16 21.85 -42.77 12.20
CA ILE A 16 21.16 -41.64 12.83
C ILE A 16 21.72 -40.31 12.33
N GLU A 17 23.04 -40.16 12.31
CA GLU A 17 23.70 -38.91 11.92
C GLU A 17 23.50 -38.57 10.44
N LYS A 18 23.61 -39.57 9.54
CA LYS A 18 23.57 -39.34 8.10
C LYS A 18 22.18 -39.38 7.48
N PHE A 19 21.21 -40.03 8.11
CA PHE A 19 19.88 -40.22 7.53
C PHE A 19 18.77 -39.66 8.40
N VAL A 20 18.76 -39.96 9.70
CA VAL A 20 17.66 -39.56 10.58
C VAL A 20 17.70 -38.06 10.89
N PHE A 21 18.86 -37.52 11.23
CA PHE A 21 18.99 -36.10 11.58
C PHE A 21 18.66 -35.14 10.41
N PRO A 22 19.16 -35.35 9.18
CA PRO A 22 18.75 -34.54 8.03
C PRO A 22 17.25 -34.65 7.73
N LEU A 23 16.68 -35.84 7.88
CA LEU A 23 15.24 -36.06 7.65
C LEU A 23 14.40 -35.29 8.67
N ILE A 24 14.77 -35.31 9.95
CA ILE A 24 14.09 -34.54 11.00
C ILE A 24 14.21 -33.04 10.72
N LEU A 25 15.38 -32.55 10.32
CA LEU A 25 15.56 -31.15 9.95
C LEU A 25 14.68 -30.74 8.77
N LEU A 26 14.55 -31.59 7.75
CA LEU A 26 13.65 -31.35 6.62
C LEU A 26 12.18 -31.30 7.06
N ILE A 27 11.76 -32.22 7.93
CA ILE A 27 10.38 -32.28 8.44
C ILE A 27 10.07 -31.03 9.28
N VAL A 28 10.93 -30.68 10.24
CA VAL A 28 10.75 -29.52 11.12
C VAL A 28 10.81 -28.22 10.31
N GLY A 29 11.75 -28.11 9.36
CA GLY A 29 11.85 -26.97 8.45
C GLY A 29 10.59 -26.79 7.61
N SER A 30 10.09 -27.87 7.01
CA SER A 30 8.84 -27.86 6.24
C SER A 30 7.64 -27.44 7.10
N TRP A 31 7.57 -27.90 8.35
CA TRP A 31 6.49 -27.55 9.27
C TRP A 31 6.51 -26.06 9.65
N LEU A 32 7.69 -25.50 9.96
CA LEU A 32 7.85 -24.09 10.28
C LEU A 32 7.52 -23.17 9.09
N ILE A 33 7.96 -23.56 7.89
CA ILE A 33 7.68 -22.83 6.64
C ILE A 33 6.17 -22.86 6.35
N ASN A 34 5.53 -24.04 6.40
CA ASN A 34 4.10 -24.15 6.14
C ASN A 34 3.27 -23.33 7.14
N ARG A 35 3.60 -23.39 8.43
CA ARG A 35 2.89 -22.60 9.45
C ARG A 35 3.05 -21.09 9.24
N SER A 36 4.19 -20.65 8.71
CA SER A 36 4.40 -19.24 8.37
C SER A 36 3.59 -18.85 7.15
N ILE A 37 3.67 -19.64 6.07
CA ILE A 37 2.90 -19.43 4.83
C ILE A 37 1.39 -19.44 5.11
N GLU A 38 0.90 -20.35 5.94
CA GLU A 38 -0.51 -20.46 6.29
C GLU A 38 -1.01 -19.23 7.05
N ARG A 39 -0.20 -18.68 7.96
CA ARG A 39 -0.48 -17.39 8.62
C ARG A 39 -0.53 -16.23 7.63
N TYR A 40 0.41 -16.15 6.69
CA TYR A 40 0.38 -15.14 5.62
C TYR A 40 -0.86 -15.29 4.74
N LYS A 41 -1.20 -16.52 4.34
CA LYS A 41 -2.39 -16.79 3.52
C LYS A 41 -3.69 -16.46 4.26
N HIS A 42 -3.78 -16.79 5.55
CA HIS A 42 -4.96 -16.51 6.37
C HIS A 42 -5.18 -15.01 6.55
N ASN A 43 -4.14 -14.26 6.94
CA ASN A 43 -4.23 -12.80 7.09
C ASN A 43 -4.55 -12.13 5.76
N ASN A 44 -3.88 -12.52 4.67
CA ASN A 44 -4.17 -11.98 3.34
C ASN A 44 -5.60 -12.33 2.88
N ALA A 45 -6.13 -13.50 3.23
CA ALA A 45 -7.51 -13.87 2.92
C ALA A 45 -8.54 -13.06 3.72
N LEU A 46 -8.24 -12.72 4.98
CA LEU A 46 -9.07 -11.82 5.79
C LEU A 46 -9.05 -10.40 5.24
N ASP A 47 -7.87 -9.89 4.86
CA ASP A 47 -7.71 -8.57 4.24
C ASP A 47 -8.47 -8.49 2.90
N LEU A 48 -8.33 -9.52 2.05
CA LEU A 48 -9.07 -9.61 0.78
C LEU A 48 -10.59 -9.71 1.00
N GLN A 49 -11.03 -10.44 2.03
CA GLN A 49 -12.46 -10.53 2.36
C GLN A 49 -13.02 -9.20 2.82
N ALA A 50 -12.33 -8.50 3.73
CA ALA A 50 -12.70 -7.16 4.16
C ALA A 50 -12.74 -6.21 2.95
N GLU A 51 -11.69 -6.20 2.13
CA GLU A 51 -11.64 -5.38 0.91
C GLU A 51 -12.78 -5.70 -0.06
N SER A 52 -13.12 -6.98 -0.25
CA SER A 52 -14.25 -7.37 -1.12
C SER A 52 -15.60 -6.94 -0.55
N PHE A 53 -15.82 -7.11 0.75
CA PHE A 53 -17.04 -6.72 1.44
C PHE A 53 -17.24 -5.21 1.34
N TYR A 54 -16.20 -4.43 1.61
CA TYR A 54 -16.25 -2.99 1.46
C TYR A 54 -16.49 -2.62 -0.01
N ARG A 55 -15.80 -3.20 -0.99
CA ARG A 55 -16.02 -2.88 -2.42
C ARG A 55 -17.45 -3.16 -2.89
N GLU A 56 -18.04 -4.27 -2.44
CA GLU A 56 -19.41 -4.67 -2.79
C GLU A 56 -20.46 -3.72 -2.18
N HIS A 57 -20.27 -3.30 -0.92
CA HIS A 57 -21.25 -2.47 -0.20
C HIS A 57 -20.98 -0.96 -0.30
N SER A 58 -19.77 -0.55 -0.69
CA SER A 58 -19.36 0.85 -0.80
C SER A 58 -19.08 1.31 -2.23
N GLY A 59 -19.33 0.49 -3.26
CA GLY A 59 -19.06 0.83 -4.65
C GLY A 59 -19.61 2.21 -5.07
N ASN A 60 -20.82 2.55 -4.62
CA ASN A 60 -21.41 3.88 -4.87
C ASN A 60 -20.67 5.02 -4.17
N GLU A 61 -20.20 4.83 -2.94
CA GLU A 61 -19.45 5.87 -2.22
C GLU A 61 -18.00 5.97 -2.72
N LEU A 62 -17.34 4.84 -3.03
CA LEU A 62 -16.05 4.78 -3.70
C LEU A 62 -16.07 5.52 -5.05
N GLN A 63 -17.13 5.32 -5.84
CA GLN A 63 -17.32 6.04 -7.10
C GLN A 63 -17.45 7.55 -6.87
N LYS A 64 -18.26 7.97 -5.89
CA LYS A 64 -18.45 9.40 -5.56
C LYS A 64 -17.15 10.06 -5.10
N ILE A 65 -16.38 9.42 -4.21
CA ILE A 65 -15.11 10.00 -3.76
C ILE A 65 -14.07 10.03 -4.89
N LEU A 66 -14.01 8.99 -5.72
CA LEU A 66 -13.13 8.97 -6.90
C LEU A 66 -13.48 10.13 -7.84
N TRP A 67 -14.78 10.35 -8.07
CA TRP A 67 -15.27 11.47 -8.87
C TRP A 67 -14.80 12.80 -8.29
N SER A 68 -15.08 13.07 -7.01
CA SER A 68 -14.67 14.33 -6.35
C SER A 68 -13.17 14.56 -6.40
N TRP A 69 -12.35 13.55 -6.09
CA TRP A 69 -10.89 13.69 -6.18
C TRP A 69 -10.41 13.92 -7.61
N SER A 70 -11.04 13.28 -8.60
CA SER A 70 -10.69 13.48 -10.02
C SER A 70 -11.05 14.89 -10.51
N GLU A 71 -12.17 15.44 -10.04
CA GLU A 71 -12.55 16.83 -10.31
C GLU A 71 -11.52 17.81 -9.77
N LEU A 72 -10.96 17.57 -8.57
CA LEU A 72 -9.92 18.45 -8.02
C LEU A 72 -8.62 18.46 -8.83
N VAL A 73 -8.28 17.36 -9.51
CA VAL A 73 -7.09 17.31 -10.39
C VAL A 73 -7.36 18.00 -11.72
N LEU A 74 -8.54 17.75 -12.30
CA LEU A 74 -8.86 18.19 -13.68
C LEU A 74 -9.45 19.61 -13.71
N ASN A 75 -10.08 20.04 -12.62
CA ASN A 75 -10.68 21.35 -12.44
C ASN A 75 -10.23 21.99 -11.12
N VAL A 76 -8.99 22.49 -11.10
CA VAL A 76 -8.40 23.17 -9.94
C VAL A 76 -9.22 24.39 -9.48
N GLU A 77 -10.05 24.98 -10.34
CA GLU A 77 -10.92 26.10 -9.96
C GLU A 77 -12.01 25.67 -8.96
N MET A 78 -12.48 24.41 -9.00
CA MET A 78 -13.41 23.87 -8.00
C MET A 78 -12.85 23.92 -6.58
N ILE A 79 -11.52 23.87 -6.41
CA ILE A 79 -10.89 23.97 -5.08
C ILE A 79 -11.26 25.31 -4.41
N LYS A 80 -11.43 26.37 -5.19
CA LYS A 80 -11.82 27.70 -4.68
C LYS A 80 -13.30 27.78 -4.30
N GLU A 81 -14.12 26.92 -4.88
CA GLU A 81 -15.57 26.86 -4.64
C GLU A 81 -15.92 25.93 -3.47
N MET A 82 -15.05 24.99 -3.13
CA MET A 82 -15.23 24.08 -2.00
C MET A 82 -15.08 24.81 -0.66
N SER A 83 -16.06 24.60 0.21
CA SER A 83 -16.00 25.02 1.60
C SER A 83 -15.08 24.11 2.43
N THR A 84 -14.72 24.57 3.62
CA THR A 84 -14.01 23.73 4.61
C THR A 84 -14.80 22.46 4.95
N GLU A 85 -16.14 22.55 4.99
CA GLU A 85 -17.02 21.41 5.28
C GLU A 85 -17.01 20.38 4.14
N ASP A 86 -16.93 20.83 2.89
CA ASP A 86 -16.81 19.96 1.72
C ASP A 86 -15.49 19.17 1.76
N PHE A 87 -14.38 19.83 2.11
CA PHE A 87 -13.09 19.17 2.27
C PHE A 87 -13.10 18.18 3.44
N GLN A 88 -13.67 18.54 4.58
CA GLN A 88 -13.80 17.64 5.74
C GLN A 88 -14.63 16.41 5.39
N THR A 89 -15.74 16.59 4.69
CA THR A 89 -16.58 15.49 4.22
C THR A 89 -15.82 14.59 3.24
N LEU A 90 -15.10 15.17 2.28
CA LEU A 90 -14.28 14.42 1.33
C LEU A 90 -13.19 13.61 2.05
N PHE A 91 -12.49 14.20 3.02
CA PHE A 91 -11.48 13.50 3.82
C PHE A 91 -12.10 12.39 4.67
N GLN A 92 -13.23 12.64 5.32
CA GLN A 92 -13.93 11.65 6.13
C GLN A 92 -14.37 10.45 5.28
N LYS A 93 -14.99 10.69 4.12
CA LYS A 93 -15.39 9.60 3.23
C LYS A 93 -14.18 8.83 2.68
N THR A 94 -13.09 9.54 2.36
CA THR A 94 -11.87 8.89 1.88
C THR A 94 -11.21 8.05 2.97
N PHE A 95 -11.29 8.46 4.23
CA PHE A 95 -10.85 7.67 5.37
C PHE A 95 -11.70 6.41 5.58
N VAL A 96 -13.02 6.50 5.42
CA VAL A 96 -13.94 5.37 5.64
C VAL A 96 -13.83 4.32 4.53
N TYR A 97 -13.68 4.75 3.27
CA TYR A 97 -13.80 3.85 2.11
C TYR A 97 -12.49 3.58 1.36
N GLY A 98 -11.48 4.43 1.50
CA GLY A 98 -10.20 4.27 0.79
C GLY A 98 -9.33 3.16 1.37
N SER A 99 -8.44 2.60 0.55
CA SER A 99 -7.43 1.65 1.02
C SER A 99 -6.40 2.32 1.95
N GLU A 100 -5.62 1.52 2.69
CA GLU A 100 -4.50 1.98 3.54
C GLU A 100 -3.58 2.95 2.77
N ARG A 101 -3.28 2.63 1.50
CA ARG A 101 -2.47 3.49 0.64
C ARG A 101 -3.13 4.85 0.40
N THR A 102 -4.41 4.85 0.09
CA THR A 102 -5.19 6.08 -0.14
C THR A 102 -5.24 6.93 1.12
N ILE A 103 -5.45 6.32 2.29
CA ILE A 103 -5.45 7.00 3.60
C ILE A 103 -4.09 7.65 3.87
N ASN A 104 -2.99 6.94 3.62
CA ASN A 104 -1.63 7.47 3.78
C ASN A 104 -1.32 8.65 2.86
N LEU A 105 -1.88 8.65 1.64
CA LEU A 105 -1.74 9.77 0.71
C LEU A 105 -2.55 10.99 1.19
N VAL A 106 -3.79 10.81 1.63
CA VAL A 106 -4.64 11.90 2.13
C VAL A 106 -4.06 12.52 3.40
N SER A 107 -3.57 11.71 4.34
CA SER A 107 -2.96 12.22 5.56
C SER A 107 -1.70 13.05 5.25
N SER A 108 -0.84 12.54 4.36
CA SER A 108 0.38 13.24 3.93
C SER A 108 0.07 14.51 3.14
N TYR A 109 -0.94 14.48 2.28
CA TYR A 109 -1.46 15.66 1.57
C TYR A 109 -1.93 16.74 2.54
N GLN A 110 -2.69 16.36 3.56
CA GLN A 110 -3.18 17.33 4.54
C GLN A 110 -2.05 17.92 5.39
N GLN A 111 -1.06 17.10 5.78
CA GLN A 111 0.15 17.60 6.45
C GLN A 111 0.96 18.55 5.56
N HIS A 112 1.01 18.31 4.25
CA HIS A 112 1.61 19.22 3.28
C HIS A 112 0.85 20.56 3.22
N ASN A 113 -0.48 20.53 3.20
CA ASN A 113 -1.33 21.73 3.16
C ASN A 113 -1.27 22.59 4.42
N TYR A 114 -1.02 22.00 5.60
CA TYR A 114 -0.85 22.77 6.84
C TYR A 114 0.46 23.55 6.93
N LYS A 115 1.40 23.35 6.02
CA LYS A 115 2.65 24.12 5.99
C LYS A 115 2.37 25.58 5.62
N LYS A 116 3.04 26.51 6.29
CA LYS A 116 2.85 27.96 6.10
C LYS A 116 3.40 28.48 4.76
N GLU A 117 4.33 27.76 4.13
CA GLU A 117 4.95 28.15 2.85
C GLU A 117 4.12 27.65 1.67
N GLN A 118 3.23 28.49 1.15
CA GLN A 118 2.44 28.23 -0.06
C GLN A 118 3.08 28.89 -1.28
N ASN A 119 4.21 28.34 -1.72
CA ASN A 119 4.89 28.76 -2.95
C ASN A 119 4.46 27.91 -4.15
N GLU A 120 4.99 28.23 -5.33
CA GLU A 120 4.69 27.51 -6.57
C GLU A 120 5.01 25.99 -6.44
N ASP A 121 6.13 25.65 -5.83
CA ASP A 121 6.52 24.26 -5.56
C ASP A 121 5.54 23.53 -4.63
N HIS A 122 4.99 24.22 -3.64
CA HIS A 122 3.94 23.70 -2.76
C HIS A 122 2.69 23.34 -3.57
N ASN A 123 2.25 24.25 -4.45
CA ASN A 123 1.06 24.05 -5.30
C ASN A 123 1.23 22.89 -6.28
N TYR A 124 2.38 22.79 -6.96
CA TYR A 124 2.65 21.66 -7.86
C TYR A 124 2.71 20.33 -7.12
N LYS A 125 3.33 20.32 -5.93
CA LYS A 125 3.35 19.11 -5.10
C LYS A 125 1.94 18.73 -4.63
N SER A 126 1.09 19.70 -4.31
CA SER A 126 -0.33 19.47 -4.00
C SER A 126 -1.05 18.84 -5.19
N LEU A 127 -0.87 19.33 -6.41
CA LEU A 127 -1.47 18.70 -7.60
C LEU A 127 -1.02 17.26 -7.79
N VAL A 128 0.25 16.96 -7.55
CA VAL A 128 0.77 15.59 -7.62
C VAL A 128 0.15 14.71 -6.53
N TYR A 129 -0.04 15.23 -5.31
CA TYR A 129 -0.79 14.52 -4.26
C TYR A 129 -2.21 14.17 -4.71
N VAL A 130 -2.98 15.14 -5.21
CA VAL A 130 -4.37 14.92 -5.65
C VAL A 130 -4.40 13.88 -6.77
N ALA A 131 -3.49 13.95 -7.75
CA ALA A 131 -3.39 12.94 -8.82
C ALA A 131 -3.04 11.54 -8.30
N MET A 132 -2.16 11.43 -7.30
CA MET A 132 -1.82 10.16 -6.66
C MET A 132 -3.02 9.59 -5.88
N ILE A 133 -3.79 10.44 -5.20
CA ILE A 133 -5.02 10.04 -4.50
C ILE A 133 -6.07 9.53 -5.49
N SER A 134 -6.34 10.27 -6.58
CA SER A 134 -7.28 9.84 -7.62
C SER A 134 -6.88 8.51 -8.26
N SER A 135 -5.58 8.31 -8.53
CA SER A 135 -5.05 7.04 -9.04
C SER A 135 -5.23 5.88 -8.05
N SER A 136 -4.95 6.12 -6.76
CA SER A 136 -5.14 5.13 -5.69
C SER A 136 -6.62 4.73 -5.56
N LEU A 137 -7.53 5.71 -5.56
CA LEU A 137 -8.97 5.47 -5.53
C LEU A 137 -9.49 4.77 -6.78
N LYS A 138 -8.92 5.05 -7.97
CA LYS A 138 -9.28 4.33 -9.19
C LYS A 138 -8.91 2.86 -9.08
N ARG A 139 -7.78 2.53 -8.45
CA ARG A 139 -7.42 1.16 -8.14
C ARG A 139 -8.37 0.57 -7.09
N ASP A 140 -8.69 1.29 -6.02
CA ASP A 140 -9.63 0.82 -4.98
C ASP A 140 -11.00 0.45 -5.59
N PHE A 141 -11.50 1.26 -6.53
CA PHE A 141 -12.79 1.06 -7.21
C PHE A 141 -12.77 0.03 -8.34
N THR A 142 -11.76 0.05 -9.22
CA THR A 142 -11.76 -0.73 -10.49
C THR A 142 -10.66 -1.77 -10.63
N ASN A 143 -9.73 -1.85 -9.67
CA ASN A 143 -8.46 -2.56 -9.76
C ASN A 143 -7.54 -2.11 -10.91
N GLN A 144 -7.88 -1.05 -11.65
CA GLN A 144 -7.02 -0.50 -12.69
C GLN A 144 -5.97 0.44 -12.10
N ILE A 145 -4.71 0.20 -12.46
CA ILE A 145 -3.60 1.08 -12.10
C ILE A 145 -3.44 2.13 -13.19
N VAL A 146 -3.55 3.40 -12.82
CA VAL A 146 -3.29 4.54 -13.72
C VAL A 146 -2.10 5.32 -13.18
N ASP A 147 -1.15 5.69 -14.03
CA ASP A 147 -0.03 6.53 -13.62
C ASP A 147 -0.56 7.93 -13.24
N PRO A 148 -0.35 8.41 -11.99
CA PRO A 148 -0.75 9.76 -11.57
C PRO A 148 -0.23 10.86 -12.49
N LEU A 149 0.97 10.66 -13.06
CA LEU A 149 1.58 11.61 -13.97
C LEU A 149 0.84 11.71 -15.31
N GLN A 150 0.18 10.63 -15.75
CA GLN A 150 -0.69 10.68 -16.93
C GLN A 150 -1.95 11.51 -16.67
N ILE A 151 -2.51 11.46 -15.46
CA ILE A 151 -3.67 12.30 -15.08
C ILE A 151 -3.27 13.78 -15.15
N LEU A 152 -2.09 14.13 -14.63
CA LEU A 152 -1.57 15.49 -14.70
C LEU A 152 -1.33 15.97 -16.14
N LYS A 153 -0.87 15.09 -17.04
CA LYS A 153 -0.68 15.41 -18.47
C LYS A 153 -1.98 15.76 -19.19
N ILE A 154 -3.14 15.29 -18.71
CA ILE A 154 -4.44 15.68 -19.26
C ILE A 154 -4.75 17.16 -18.98
N LYS A 155 -4.29 17.67 -17.84
CA LYS A 155 -4.63 19.03 -17.37
C LYS A 155 -3.56 20.07 -17.67
N ILE A 156 -2.29 19.75 -17.46
CA ILE A 156 -1.21 20.73 -17.48
C ILE A 156 -0.70 20.88 -18.92
N THR A 157 -0.95 22.03 -19.53
CA THR A 157 -0.54 22.33 -20.91
C THR A 157 0.99 22.42 -21.06
N ASP A 158 1.68 22.95 -20.05
CA ASP A 158 3.12 23.16 -19.95
C ASP A 158 3.79 22.10 -19.04
N TYR A 159 3.45 20.84 -19.28
CA TYR A 159 3.87 19.73 -18.42
C TYR A 159 5.40 19.53 -18.38
N ASP A 160 6.01 19.81 -17.24
CA ASP A 160 7.41 19.46 -16.94
C ASP A 160 7.52 18.08 -16.26
N ASP A 161 7.88 17.07 -17.06
CA ASP A 161 8.00 15.68 -16.61
C ASP A 161 9.06 15.51 -15.51
N ALA A 162 10.17 16.27 -15.56
CA ALA A 162 11.23 16.16 -14.56
C ALA A 162 10.78 16.74 -13.21
N LYS A 163 10.13 17.92 -13.23
CA LYS A 163 9.58 18.57 -12.03
C LYS A 163 8.49 17.70 -11.39
N MET A 164 7.55 17.16 -12.17
CA MET A 164 6.48 16.30 -11.62
C MET A 164 7.00 14.98 -11.07
N ARG A 165 7.98 14.34 -11.75
CA ARG A 165 8.62 13.12 -11.22
C ARG A 165 9.37 13.37 -9.93
N LYS A 166 9.99 14.54 -9.75
CA LYS A 166 10.66 14.91 -8.49
C LYS A 166 9.67 14.90 -7.33
N TYR A 167 8.51 15.54 -7.47
CA TYR A 167 7.48 15.56 -6.43
C TYR A 167 6.89 14.17 -6.19
N TYR A 168 6.57 13.42 -7.25
CA TYR A 168 6.06 12.05 -7.13
C TYR A 168 7.00 11.18 -6.28
N LYS A 169 8.32 11.22 -6.55
CA LYS A 169 9.32 10.47 -5.79
C LYS A 169 9.43 10.95 -4.33
N SER A 170 9.29 12.25 -4.08
CA SER A 170 9.29 12.81 -2.73
C SER A 170 8.09 12.28 -1.93
N ILE A 171 6.89 12.30 -2.52
CA ILE A 171 5.67 11.82 -1.87
C ILE A 171 5.75 10.32 -1.61
N GLU A 172 6.22 9.52 -2.56
CA GLU A 172 6.47 8.08 -2.37
C GLU A 172 7.43 7.79 -1.22
N LYS A 173 8.43 8.64 -1.00
CA LYS A 173 9.34 8.51 0.13
C LYS A 173 8.65 8.86 1.45
N GLU A 174 7.83 9.91 1.47
CA GLU A 174 7.07 10.36 2.64
C GLU A 174 6.12 9.25 3.14
N ILE A 175 5.33 8.64 2.25
CA ILE A 175 4.39 7.57 2.62
C ILE A 175 5.09 6.28 3.07
N LYS A 176 6.24 5.93 2.48
CA LYS A 176 7.04 4.77 2.90
C LYS A 176 7.64 4.96 4.29
N GLN A 177 8.11 6.17 4.60
CA GLN A 177 8.65 6.49 5.91
C GLN A 177 7.57 6.49 6.99
N ALA A 178 6.35 6.95 6.69
CA ALA A 178 5.23 6.88 7.62
C ALA A 178 4.93 5.42 8.00
N LYS A 179 4.81 4.53 7.00
CA LYS A 179 4.58 3.10 7.22
C LYS A 179 5.65 2.43 8.10
N ASN A 180 6.92 2.78 7.91
CA ASN A 180 8.02 2.18 8.68
C ASN A 180 8.09 2.63 10.16
N ARG A 181 7.42 3.73 10.53
CA ARG A 181 7.40 4.23 11.92
C ARG A 181 6.35 3.54 12.79
N GLU A 182 5.39 2.84 12.18
CA GLU A 182 4.33 2.10 12.90
C GLU A 182 4.79 0.71 13.39
N PHE A 183 5.99 0.26 13.00
CA PHE A 183 6.58 -1.04 13.38
C PHE A 183 7.66 -0.95 14.48
N TYR A 184 7.76 0.19 15.19
CA TYR A 184 8.62 0.38 16.36
C TYR A 184 7.78 0.88 17.54
#